data_AF-A0A840CHB6-F1
#
_entry.id   AF-A0A840CHB6-F1
#
_cell.length_a   1.000
_cell.length_b   1.000
_cell.length_c   1.000
_cell.angle_alpha   90.00
_cell.angle_beta   90.00
_cell.angle_gamma   90.00
#
_symmetry.space_group_name_H-M   'P 1'
#
loop_
_entity.id
_entity.type
_entity.pdbx_description
1 polymer ?
#
loop_
_entity_poly.entity_id
_entity_poly.type
_entity_poly.pdbx_seq_one_letter_code
_entity_poly.pdbx_strand_id
1 'polypeptide(L)'
;MGGILFYLFSPEESGFFPVCPFHYLTGYDCPGCGSQRALHHLSHLHLREAFLSNPLLIIAIPFLISGIYLEYFGGKERHPEIRKALYSKRAVYIILAIIILFWIGRNVG
;
A
#
# COMPACT_ATOMS: atom_id res chain seq x y z
N MET A 1 7.36 -14.51 11.82
CA MET A 1 7.88 -15.47 10.82
C MET A 1 7.31 -15.28 9.39
N GLY A 2 6.56 -14.20 9.09
CA GLY A 2 6.02 -13.98 7.74
C GLY A 2 6.93 -13.20 6.76
N GLY A 3 8.01 -12.56 7.24
CA GLY A 3 8.83 -11.66 6.42
C GLY A 3 9.84 -12.34 5.49
N ILE A 4 10.28 -13.56 5.81
CA ILE A 4 11.35 -14.25 5.05
C ILE A 4 10.79 -14.90 3.77
N LEU A 5 9.52 -15.31 3.78
CA LEU A 5 8.84 -15.87 2.62
C LEU A 5 8.73 -14.89 1.44
N PHE A 6 8.61 -13.59 1.74
CA PHE A 6 8.47 -12.54 0.72
C PHE A 6 9.79 -12.14 0.05
N TYR A 7 10.93 -12.46 0.67
CA TYR A 7 12.25 -12.10 0.16
C TYR A 7 12.82 -13.15 -0.79
N LEU A 8 12.40 -14.42 -0.65
CA LEU A 8 13.00 -15.54 -1.37
C LEU A 8 12.23 -15.99 -2.60
N PHE A 9 10.95 -15.64 -2.73
CA PHE A 9 10.11 -16.14 -3.81
C PHE A 9 9.69 -15.03 -4.76
N SER A 10 10.41 -14.96 -5.89
CA SER A 10 10.00 -14.27 -7.11
C SER A 10 8.57 -14.70 -7.47
N PRO A 11 7.59 -13.77 -7.54
CA PRO A 11 6.20 -14.08 -7.88
C PRO A 11 5.99 -14.58 -9.31
N GLU A 12 7.04 -14.63 -10.13
CA GLU A 12 6.96 -15.03 -11.54
C GLU A 12 7.06 -16.55 -11.76
N GLU A 13 7.57 -17.33 -10.81
CA GLU A 13 7.89 -18.76 -11.07
C GLU A 13 7.15 -19.79 -10.22
N SER A 14 6.40 -19.41 -9.19
CA SER A 14 5.74 -20.39 -8.32
C SER A 14 4.22 -20.24 -8.32
N GLY A 15 3.53 -21.24 -8.89
CA GLY A 15 2.08 -21.43 -8.80
C GLY A 15 1.55 -21.73 -7.39
N PHE A 16 2.21 -21.19 -6.35
CA PHE A 16 1.96 -21.46 -4.94
C PHE A 16 1.60 -20.19 -4.14
N PHE A 17 1.55 -19.01 -4.77
CA PHE A 17 1.03 -17.83 -4.11
C PHE A 17 -0.51 -17.90 -4.00
N PRO A 18 -1.10 -17.68 -2.81
CA PRO A 18 -2.54 -17.71 -2.67
C PRO A 18 -3.15 -16.66 -3.58
N VAL A 19 -3.98 -17.13 -4.51
CA VAL A 19 -4.85 -16.28 -5.33
C VAL A 19 -5.62 -15.38 -4.35
N CYS A 20 -5.65 -14.08 -4.60
CA CYS A 20 -6.36 -13.14 -3.72
C CYS A 20 -7.80 -13.65 -3.53
N PRO A 21 -8.25 -13.95 -2.28
CA PRO A 21 -9.58 -14.53 -2.07
C PRO A 21 -10.69 -13.63 -2.62
N PHE A 22 -10.49 -12.32 -2.56
CA PHE A 22 -11.40 -11.33 -3.15
C PHE A 22 -11.50 -11.48 -4.67
N HIS A 23 -10.37 -11.63 -5.35
CA HIS A 23 -10.33 -11.87 -6.79
C HIS A 23 -10.94 -13.22 -7.16
N TYR A 24 -10.64 -14.27 -6.38
CA TYR A 24 -11.24 -15.59 -6.59
C TYR A 24 -12.78 -15.57 -6.46
N LEU A 25 -13.31 -14.82 -5.49
CA LEU A 25 -14.75 -14.74 -5.23
C LEU A 25 -15.50 -13.78 -6.17
N THR A 26 -14.87 -12.68 -6.58
CA THR A 26 -15.57 -11.59 -7.29
C THR A 26 -15.13 -11.42 -8.75
N GLY A 27 -13.99 -12.00 -9.12
CA GLY A 27 -13.32 -11.72 -10.40
C GLY A 27 -12.62 -10.36 -10.47
N TYR A 28 -12.77 -9.52 -9.44
CA TYR A 28 -12.19 -8.17 -9.40
C TYR A 28 -10.92 -8.11 -8.56
N ASP A 29 -9.97 -7.27 -8.96
CA ASP A 29 -8.81 -6.93 -8.15
C ASP A 29 -9.20 -6.00 -7.00
N CYS A 30 -8.77 -6.32 -5.78
CA CYS A 30 -8.91 -5.41 -4.65
C CYS A 30 -7.84 -4.28 -4.73
N PRO A 31 -8.02 -3.14 -4.04
CA PRO A 31 -7.02 -2.06 -4.06
C PRO A 31 -5.64 -2.48 -3.51
N GLY A 32 -5.59 -3.57 -2.75
CA GLY A 32 -4.35 -4.18 -2.25
C GLY A 32 -3.70 -5.20 -3.19
N CYS A 33 -4.33 -5.57 -4.31
CA CYS A 33 -3.73 -6.50 -5.27
C CYS A 33 -2.39 -5.94 -5.78
N GLY A 34 -1.34 -6.77 -5.74
CA GLY A 34 0.01 -6.39 -6.13
C GLY A 34 0.85 -5.71 -5.04
N SER A 35 0.32 -5.44 -3.84
CA SER A 35 1.09 -4.84 -2.74
C SER A 35 2.31 -5.66 -2.34
N GLN A 36 2.20 -6.99 -2.37
CA GLN A 36 3.32 -7.87 -2.08
C GLN A 36 4.45 -7.72 -3.10
N ARG A 37 4.13 -7.68 -4.40
CA ARG A 37 5.13 -7.46 -5.47
C ARG A 37 5.75 -6.07 -5.35
N ALA A 38 4.93 -5.07 -5.04
CA ALA A 38 5.41 -3.72 -4.81
C ALA A 38 6.40 -3.66 -3.63
N LEU A 39 6.09 -4.32 -2.51
CA LEU A 39 7.02 -4.44 -1.38
C LEU A 39 8.31 -5.16 -1.76
N HIS A 40 8.23 -6.27 -2.51
CA HIS A 40 9.41 -6.99 -2.98
C HIS A 40 10.33 -6.09 -3.84
N HIS A 41 9.76 -5.37 -4.81
CA HIS A 41 10.53 -4.42 -5.62
C HIS A 41 11.08 -3.25 -4.79
N LEU A 42 10.32 -2.73 -3.83
CA LEU A 42 10.80 -1.70 -2.89
C LEU A 42 12.00 -2.18 -2.06
N SER A 43 11.98 -3.42 -1.59
CA SER A 43 13.09 -4.01 -0.83
C SER A 43 14.38 -4.10 -1.66
N HIS A 44 14.26 -4.17 -2.99
CA HIS A 44 15.37 -4.14 -3.94
C HIS A 44 15.64 -2.74 -4.52
N LEU A 45 15.01 -1.69 -3.98
CA LEU A 45 15.12 -0.29 -4.45
C LEU A 45 14.62 -0.08 -5.90
N HIS A 46 13.82 -0.99 -6.43
CA HIS A 46 13.20 -0.93 -7.76
C HIS A 46 11.89 -0.15 -7.70
N LEU A 47 12.00 1.18 -7.58
CA LEU A 47 10.84 2.07 -7.36
C LEU A 47 9.84 2.04 -8.51
N ARG A 48 10.31 1.93 -9.76
CA ARG A 48 9.45 1.94 -10.95
C ARG A 48 8.60 0.68 -11.01
N GLU A 49 9.22 -0.47 -10.82
CA GLU A 49 8.60 -1.79 -10.81
C GLU A 49 7.62 -1.92 -9.63
N ALA A 50 7.98 -1.32 -8.49
CA ALA A 50 7.09 -1.26 -7.34
C ALA A 50 5.86 -0.39 -7.60
N PHE A 51 6.04 0.76 -8.26
CA PHE A 51 4.94 1.62 -8.67
C PHE A 51 4.03 0.92 -9.66
N LEU A 52 4.56 0.24 -10.67
CA LEU A 52 3.77 -0.52 -11.64
C LEU A 52 2.99 -1.67 -10.96
N SER A 53 3.56 -2.27 -9.92
CA SER A 53 2.91 -3.33 -9.15
C SER A 53 1.73 -2.82 -8.31
N ASN A 54 1.93 -1.75 -7.53
CA ASN A 54 0.86 -1.09 -6.80
C ASN A 54 1.18 0.40 -6.53
N PRO A 55 0.67 1.32 -7.37
CA PRO A 55 0.88 2.76 -7.19
C PRO A 55 0.36 3.27 -5.84
N LEU A 56 -0.77 2.73 -5.39
CA LEU A 56 -1.44 3.15 -4.16
C LEU A 56 -0.54 2.88 -2.94
N LEU A 57 0.17 1.75 -2.93
CA LEU A 57 1.12 1.44 -1.87
C LEU A 57 2.26 2.47 -1.84
N ILE A 58 2.83 2.82 -3.00
CA ILE A 58 3.94 3.77 -3.09
C ILE A 58 3.51 5.15 -2.56
N ILE A 59 2.33 5.59 -2.96
CA ILE A 59 1.76 6.86 -2.50
C ILE A 59 1.46 6.84 -1.00
N ALA A 60 1.08 5.69 -0.43
CA ALA A 60 0.79 5.55 1.00
C ALA A 60 2.04 5.60 1.90
N ILE A 61 3.23 5.24 1.39
CA ILE A 61 4.46 5.14 2.20
C ILE A 61 4.80 6.43 2.95
N PRO A 62 4.85 7.63 2.33
CA PRO A 62 5.11 8.87 3.05
C PRO A 62 4.10 9.15 4.18
N PHE A 63 2.83 8.81 3.98
CA PHE A 63 1.80 8.97 5.00
C PHE A 63 2.00 7.99 6.16
N LEU A 64 2.38 6.74 5.89
CA LEU A 64 2.71 5.76 6.91
C LEU A 64 3.95 6.18 7.71
N ILE A 65 5.01 6.63 7.03
CA ILE A 65 6.25 7.10 7.69
C ILE A 65 5.95 8.32 8.58
N SER A 66 5.19 9.30 8.07
CA SER A 66 4.81 10.47 8.87
C SER A 66 3.92 10.09 10.07
N GLY A 67 2.98 9.15 9.90
CA GLY A 67 2.19 8.60 11.01
C GLY A 67 3.05 7.95 12.08
N ILE A 68 3.99 7.09 11.69
CA ILE A 68 4.92 6.41 12.61
C ILE A 68 5.82 7.44 13.33
N TYR A 69 6.37 8.41 12.59
CA TYR A 69 7.19 9.47 13.16
C TYR A 69 6.42 10.29 14.20
N LEU A 70 5.20 10.70 13.85
CA LEU A 70 4.34 11.44 14.77
C LEU A 70 4.04 10.61 16.02
N GLU A 71 3.70 9.34 15.87
CA GLU A 71 3.24 8.48 16.97
C GLU A 71 4.36 8.02 17.92
N TYR A 72 5.51 7.62 17.38
CA TYR A 72 6.56 6.94 18.14
C TYR A 72 7.80 7.79 18.41
N PHE A 73 8.08 8.82 17.58
CA PHE A 73 9.31 9.61 17.67
C PHE A 73 9.08 11.02 18.25
N GLY A 74 8.01 11.22 19.02
CA GLY A 74 7.70 12.51 19.65
C GLY A 74 7.23 13.60 18.68
N GLY A 75 6.93 13.25 17.43
CA GLY A 75 6.45 14.21 16.44
C GLY A 75 5.10 14.85 16.80
N LYS A 76 4.29 14.22 17.68
CA LYS A 76 3.03 14.80 18.20
C LYS A 76 3.25 16.17 18.85
N GLU A 77 4.34 16.33 19.60
CA GLU A 77 4.65 17.55 20.36
C GLU A 77 5.36 18.59 19.48
N ARG A 78 6.20 18.12 18.55
CA ARG A 78 6.99 19.00 17.66
C ARG A 78 6.17 19.55 16.48
N HIS A 79 5.19 18.78 15.98
CA HIS A 79 4.40 19.12 14.78
C HIS A 79 2.90 18.78 14.94
N PRO A 80 2.17 19.48 15.84
CA PRO A 80 0.76 19.22 16.09
C PRO A 80 -0.13 19.46 14.85
N GLU A 81 0.23 20.41 13.98
CA GLU A 81 -0.52 20.74 12.76
C GLU A 81 -0.52 19.59 11.74
N ILE A 82 0.62 18.91 11.56
CA ILE A 82 0.74 17.77 10.64
C ILE A 82 -0.13 16.61 11.12
N ARG A 83 -0.15 16.36 12.43
CA ARG A 83 -1.04 15.35 13.03
C ARG A 83 -2.50 15.69 12.80
N LYS A 84 -2.90 16.94 13.04
CA LYS A 84 -4.29 17.38 12.85
C LYS A 84 -4.72 17.27 11.39
N ALA A 85 -3.83 17.59 10.44
CA ALA A 85 -4.08 17.43 9.02
C ALA A 85 -4.23 15.95 8.62
N LEU A 86 -3.28 15.11 9.03
CA LEU A 86 -3.23 13.68 8.66
C LEU A 86 -4.41 12.88 9.23
N TYR A 87 -4.82 13.17 10.48
CA TYR A 87 -5.93 12.49 11.17
C TYR A 87 -7.25 13.27 11.09
N SER A 88 -7.34 14.29 10.23
CA SER A 88 -8.61 15.01 10.01
C SER A 88 -9.64 14.10 9.34
N LYS A 89 -10.93 14.30 9.67
CA LYS A 89 -12.04 13.67 8.94
C LYS A 89 -11.93 13.90 7.43
N ARG A 90 -11.46 15.08 7.02
CA ARG A 90 -11.23 15.40 5.60
C ARG A 90 -10.18 14.49 4.97
N ALA A 91 -9.07 14.22 5.66
CA ALA A 91 -8.02 13.34 5.15
C ALA A 91 -8.52 11.91 4.97
N VAL A 92 -9.31 11.41 5.94
CA VAL A 92 -9.94 10.08 5.83
C VAL A 92 -10.84 9.99 4.59
N TYR A 93 -11.72 10.98 4.37
CA TYR A 93 -12.58 10.99 3.19
C TYR A 93 -11.80 11.12 1.87
N ILE A 94 -10.74 11.94 1.84
CA ILE A 94 -9.88 12.08 0.65
C ILE A 94 -9.17 10.76 0.34
N ILE A 95 -8.57 10.11 1.35
CA ILE A 95 -7.90 8.81 1.17
C ILE A 95 -8.89 7.76 0.70
N LEU A 96 -10.07 7.70 1.32
CA LEU A 96 -11.12 6.76 0.91
C LEU A 96 -11.55 6.99 -0.54
N ALA A 97 -11.75 8.25 -0.94
CA ALA A 97 -12.07 8.60 -2.32
C ALA A 97 -10.96 8.17 -3.29
N ILE A 98 -9.69 8.41 -2.95
CA ILE A 98 -8.54 7.96 -3.75
C ILE A 98 -8.53 6.44 -3.91
N ILE A 99 -8.74 5.69 -2.82
CA ILE A 99 -8.78 4.22 -2.85
C ILE A 99 -9.91 3.72 -3.76
N ILE A 100 -11.10 4.30 -3.67
CA ILE A 100 -12.26 3.92 -4.48
C ILE A 100 -12.00 4.26 -5.96
N LEU A 101 -11.54 5.46 -6.26
CA LEU A 101 -11.23 5.89 -7.63
C LEU A 101 -10.16 4.99 -8.26
N PHE A 102 -9.12 4.66 -7.51
CA PHE A 102 -8.08 3.72 -7.95
C PHE A 102 -8.64 2.31 -8.17
N TRP A 103 -9.49 1.82 -7.26
CA TRP A 103 -10.13 0.53 -7.39
C TRP A 103 -10.99 0.44 -8.64
N ILE A 104 -11.81 1.46 -8.91
CA ILE A 104 -12.62 1.54 -10.13
C ILE A 104 -11.70 1.59 -11.36
N GLY A 105 -10.72 2.49 -11.39
CA GLY A 105 -9.83 2.65 -12.55
C GLY A 105 -9.03 1.39 -12.90
N ARG A 106 -8.72 0.55 -11.91
CA ARG A 106 -8.02 -0.72 -12.12
C ARG A 106 -8.94 -1.85 -12.62
N ASN A 107 -10.22 -1.82 -12.29
CA ASN A 107 -11.17 -2.91 -12.60
C ASN A 107 -12.10 -2.62 -13.80
N VAL A 108 -12.21 -1.37 -14.20
CA VAL A 108 -13.09 -0.90 -15.29
C VAL A 108 -12.27 -0.54 -16.55
N GLY A 109 -10.96 -0.80 -16.54
CA GLY A 109 -10.04 -0.60 -17.67
C GLY A 109 -9.81 -1.85 -18.48
#